data_AF-A0AAD2D0J6-F1
#
_entry.id   AF-A0AAD2D0J6-F1
#
_cell.length_a   1.000
_cell.length_b   1.000
_cell.length_c   1.000
_cell.angle_alpha   90.00
_cell.angle_beta   90.00
_cell.angle_gamma   90.00
#
_symmetry.space_group_name_H-M   'P 1'
#
loop_
_entity.id
_entity.type
_entity.pdbx_description
1 polymer ?
#
loop_
_entity_poly.entity_id
_entity_poly.type
_entity_poly.pdbx_seq_one_letter_code
_entity_poly.pdbx_strand_id
1 'polypeptide(L)'
;MENKGIDCLICYGEYENKHAGISCSQDNFLCHDCFGNMAQDMFEHSQTKIPAKCFECQEELNKNQVLKLMNPIKVGLYKRYCARTEIDSKSQRVQKLPYCTYYEIWDINNNSHIFYCQGDSLR
;
A
#
# COMPACT_ATOMS: atom_id res chain seq x y z
N MET A 1 7.09 -33.09 9.51
CA MET A 1 6.13 -32.12 8.97
C MET A 1 6.59 -31.81 7.56
N GLU A 2 5.87 -32.27 6.54
CA GLU A 2 6.20 -31.97 5.15
C GLU A 2 6.05 -30.46 4.93
N ASN A 3 7.10 -29.83 4.44
CA ASN A 3 7.11 -28.41 4.14
C ASN A 3 6.38 -28.25 2.81
N LYS A 4 5.04 -28.19 2.84
CA LYS A 4 4.24 -28.00 1.61
C LYS A 4 4.69 -26.71 0.92
N GLY A 5 4.96 -26.77 -0.38
CA GLY A 5 5.25 -25.56 -1.16
C GLY A 5 4.07 -24.59 -1.17
N ILE A 6 4.36 -23.33 -1.50
CA ILE A 6 3.38 -22.28 -1.77
C ILE A 6 3.56 -21.80 -3.20
N ASP A 7 2.46 -21.73 -3.95
CA ASP A 7 2.50 -21.37 -5.37
C ASP A 7 2.22 -19.88 -5.55
N CYS A 8 3.02 -19.21 -6.37
CA CYS A 8 2.75 -17.83 -6.76
C CYS A 8 1.59 -17.77 -7.76
N LEU A 9 0.58 -16.95 -7.47
CA LEU A 9 -0.60 -16.73 -8.29
C LEU A 9 -0.28 -16.27 -9.73
N ILE A 10 0.83 -15.55 -9.92
CA ILE A 10 1.16 -14.91 -11.20
C ILE A 10 2.10 -15.76 -12.06
N CYS A 11 3.20 -16.24 -11.49
CA CYS A 11 4.20 -17.01 -12.24
C CYS A 11 4.01 -18.53 -12.13
N TYR A 12 3.09 -19.01 -11.29
CA TYR A 12 2.87 -20.43 -11.00
C TYR A 12 4.14 -21.18 -10.53
N GLY A 13 5.13 -20.44 -10.01
CA GLY A 13 6.31 -21.03 -9.39
C GLY A 13 5.98 -21.58 -8.01
N GLU A 14 6.51 -22.76 -7.70
CA GLU A 14 6.44 -23.39 -6.37
C GLU A 14 7.59 -22.88 -5.50
N TYR A 15 7.28 -22.43 -4.29
CA TYR A 15 8.24 -21.86 -3.35
C TYR A 15 8.13 -22.50 -1.98
N GLU A 16 9.18 -22.40 -1.16
CA GLU A 16 9.07 -22.78 0.25
C GLU A 16 8.08 -21.87 0.99
N ASN A 17 7.36 -22.38 2.01
CA ASN A 17 6.40 -21.61 2.83
C ASN A 17 6.93 -20.29 3.44
N LYS A 18 8.26 -20.11 3.50
CA LYS A 18 8.91 -18.90 4.03
C LYS A 18 9.50 -18.00 2.94
N HIS A 19 9.21 -18.28 1.67
CA HIS A 19 9.69 -17.49 0.57
C HIS A 19 9.21 -16.04 0.70
N ALA A 20 10.08 -15.10 0.35
CA ALA A 20 9.76 -13.69 0.42
C ALA A 20 8.63 -13.38 -0.56
N GLY A 21 7.55 -12.78 -0.06
CA GLY A 21 6.37 -12.48 -0.84
C GLY A 21 5.25 -11.96 0.04
N ILE A 22 4.07 -11.85 -0.53
CA ILE A 22 2.88 -11.33 0.15
C ILE A 22 1.67 -12.20 -0.17
N SER A 23 0.85 -12.44 0.86
CA SER A 23 -0.43 -13.14 0.71
C SER A 23 -1.57 -12.19 1.05
N CYS A 24 -2.71 -12.35 0.37
CA CYS A 24 -3.94 -11.74 0.82
C CYS A 24 -4.61 -12.57 1.93
N SER A 25 -5.74 -12.09 2.43
CA SER A 25 -6.63 -12.76 3.40
C SER A 25 -7.18 -14.11 2.91
N GLN A 26 -7.22 -14.34 1.60
CA GLN A 26 -7.69 -15.57 0.95
C GLN A 26 -6.54 -16.50 0.56
N ASP A 27 -5.36 -16.32 1.17
CA ASP A 27 -4.15 -17.12 0.94
C ASP A 27 -3.61 -17.12 -0.50
N ASN A 28 -4.03 -16.17 -1.34
CA ASN A 28 -3.41 -15.97 -2.66
C ASN A 28 -2.02 -15.36 -2.48
N PHE A 29 -0.98 -16.12 -2.81
CA PHE A 29 0.41 -15.72 -2.65
C PHE A 29 0.98 -15.06 -3.92
N LEU A 30 1.72 -13.98 -3.73
CA LEU A 30 2.58 -13.37 -4.74
C LEU A 30 4.03 -13.44 -4.27
N CYS A 31 4.90 -14.06 -5.07
CA CYS A 31 6.33 -14.01 -4.80
C CYS A 31 6.88 -12.58 -4.92
N HIS A 32 8.03 -12.35 -4.30
CA HIS A 32 8.69 -11.03 -4.26
C HIS A 32 8.84 -10.39 -5.64
N ASP A 33 9.22 -11.16 -6.66
CA ASP A 33 9.47 -10.62 -8.01
C ASP A 33 8.17 -10.22 -8.72
N CYS A 34 7.13 -11.04 -8.63
CA CYS A 34 5.81 -10.72 -9.16
C CYS A 34 5.20 -9.50 -8.45
N PHE A 35 5.38 -9.41 -7.14
CA PHE A 35 4.99 -8.22 -6.38
C PHE A 35 5.79 -6.98 -6.80
N GLY A 36 7.10 -7.11 -7.04
CA GLY A 36 7.96 -6.04 -7.51
C GLY A 36 7.50 -5.45 -8.84
N ASN A 37 7.16 -6.31 -9.81
CA ASN A 37 6.61 -5.90 -11.10
C ASN A 37 5.26 -5.20 -10.94
N MET A 38 4.35 -5.75 -10.12
CA MET A 38 3.08 -5.10 -9.79
C MET A 38 3.29 -3.72 -9.17
N ALA A 39 4.20 -3.60 -8.20
CA ALA A 39 4.51 -2.36 -7.55
C ALA A 39 5.10 -1.33 -8.54
N GLN A 40 5.89 -1.77 -9.52
CA GLN A 40 6.38 -0.88 -10.58
C GLN A 40 5.24 -0.29 -11.41
N ASP A 41 4.32 -1.14 -11.90
CA ASP A 41 3.16 -0.74 -12.67
C ASP A 41 2.24 0.24 -11.91
N MET A 42 2.10 0.06 -10.59
CA MET A 42 1.30 0.95 -9.74
C MET A 42 1.79 2.40 -9.78
N PHE A 43 3.09 2.63 -9.93
CA PHE A 43 3.66 3.99 -9.96
C PHE A 43 3.82 4.54 -11.38
N GLU A 44 4.03 3.66 -12.38
CA GLU A 44 4.27 4.08 -13.77
C GLU A 44 2.97 4.31 -14.55
N HIS A 45 1.93 3.51 -14.29
CA HIS A 45 0.76 3.47 -15.15
C HIS A 45 -0.53 3.95 -14.50
N SER A 46 -0.72 3.78 -13.18
CA SER A 46 -1.89 4.36 -12.52
C SER A 46 -1.82 4.39 -11.00
N GLN A 47 -1.89 5.61 -10.44
CA GLN A 47 -2.08 5.84 -9.00
C GLN A 47 -3.40 5.27 -8.47
N THR A 48 -4.36 4.93 -9.34
CA THR A 48 -5.65 4.31 -8.95
C THR A 48 -5.50 2.88 -8.43
N LYS A 49 -4.33 2.27 -8.61
CA LYS A 49 -4.01 0.92 -8.10
C LYS A 49 -3.38 0.95 -6.70
N ILE A 50 -3.37 2.10 -6.04
CA ILE A 50 -2.93 2.28 -4.66
C ILE A 50 -4.19 2.54 -3.81
N PRO A 51 -4.39 1.83 -2.67
CA PRO A 51 -3.51 0.83 -2.05
C PRO A 51 -3.38 -0.46 -2.87
N ALA A 52 -2.28 -1.19 -2.66
CA ALA A 52 -2.00 -2.45 -3.37
C ALA A 52 -3.11 -3.47 -3.08
N LYS A 53 -3.63 -4.11 -4.13
CA LYS A 53 -4.71 -5.10 -4.04
C LYS A 53 -4.28 -6.43 -4.61
N CYS A 54 -4.86 -7.52 -4.10
CA CYS A 54 -4.71 -8.84 -4.68
C CYS A 54 -5.27 -8.85 -6.10
N PHE A 55 -4.58 -9.48 -7.05
CA PHE A 55 -5.05 -9.59 -8.44
C PHE A 55 -6.36 -10.37 -8.55
N GLU A 56 -6.52 -11.43 -7.75
CA GLU A 56 -7.68 -12.31 -7.83
C GLU A 56 -8.88 -11.73 -7.07
N CYS A 57 -8.73 -11.55 -5.75
CA CYS A 57 -9.86 -11.17 -4.90
C CYS A 57 -10.07 -9.65 -4.76
N GLN A 58 -9.17 -8.82 -5.30
CA GLN A 58 -9.22 -7.35 -5.22
C GLN A 58 -9.22 -6.77 -3.80
N GLU A 59 -9.03 -7.61 -2.77
CA GLU A 59 -8.85 -7.15 -1.39
C GLU A 59 -7.50 -6.45 -1.22
N GLU A 60 -7.47 -5.45 -0.35
CA GLU A 60 -6.24 -4.73 -0.03
C GLU A 60 -5.22 -5.67 0.62
N LEU A 61 -3.99 -5.62 0.10
CA LEU A 61 -2.87 -6.34 0.69
C LEU A 61 -2.43 -5.64 1.98
N ASN A 62 -1.86 -6.42 2.90
CA ASN A 62 -1.39 -5.89 4.17
C ASN A 62 -0.36 -4.77 3.95
N LYS A 63 -0.71 -3.54 4.35
CA LYS A 63 0.11 -2.33 4.15
C LYS A 63 1.53 -2.51 4.73
N ASN A 64 1.68 -3.14 5.88
CA ASN A 64 3.00 -3.34 6.51
C ASN A 64 3.88 -4.33 5.73
N GLN A 65 3.29 -5.38 5.17
CA GLN A 65 4.03 -6.32 4.30
C GLN A 65 4.40 -5.68 2.97
N VAL A 66 3.47 -4.93 2.35
CA VAL A 66 3.72 -4.13 1.15
C VAL A 66 4.93 -3.22 1.35
N LEU A 67 4.96 -2.46 2.46
CA LEU A 67 6.06 -1.55 2.76
C LEU A 67 7.42 -2.26 2.93
N LYS A 68 7.44 -3.50 3.44
CA LYS A 68 8.68 -4.29 3.59
C LYS A 68 9.24 -4.79 2.27
N LEU A 69 8.37 -5.08 1.31
CA LEU A 69 8.74 -5.63 0.00
C LEU A 69 8.94 -4.54 -1.06
N MET A 70 8.50 -3.32 -0.76
CA MET A 70 8.59 -2.20 -1.70
C MET A 70 9.98 -1.59 -1.71
N ASN A 71 10.40 -1.07 -2.87
CA ASN A 71 11.61 -0.27 -2.99
C ASN A 71 11.56 0.92 -2.00
N PRO A 72 12.59 1.12 -1.14
CA PRO A 72 12.63 2.21 -0.17
C PRO A 72 12.41 3.61 -0.75
N ILE A 73 12.83 3.85 -2.00
CA ILE A 73 12.64 5.12 -2.70
C ILE A 73 11.14 5.36 -2.98
N LYS A 74 10.36 4.30 -3.21
CA LYS A 74 8.93 4.36 -3.53
C LYS A 74 8.04 4.32 -2.28
N VAL A 75 8.55 3.91 -1.11
CA VAL A 75 7.80 3.84 0.17
C VAL A 75 7.14 5.16 0.53
N GLY A 76 7.87 6.28 0.47
CA GLY A 76 7.32 7.59 0.82
C GLY A 76 6.19 8.02 -0.12
N LEU A 77 6.28 7.63 -1.40
CA LEU A 77 5.26 7.90 -2.39
C LEU A 77 4.01 7.03 -2.16
N TYR A 78 4.20 5.74 -1.87
CA TYR A 78 3.12 4.81 -1.51
C TYR A 78 2.29 5.33 -0.33
N LYS A 79 2.95 5.68 0.78
CA LYS A 79 2.30 6.20 1.99
C LYS A 79 1.42 7.43 1.69
N ARG A 80 1.92 8.36 0.86
CA ARG A 80 1.16 9.56 0.46
C ARG A 80 -0.09 9.21 -0.35
N TYR A 81 0.01 8.27 -1.29
CA TYR A 81 -1.14 7.88 -2.09
C TYR A 81 -2.19 7.11 -1.28
N CYS A 82 -1.79 6.21 -0.39
CA CYS A 82 -2.71 5.55 0.55
C CYS A 82 -3.43 6.56 1.45
N ALA A 83 -2.71 7.56 2.00
CA ALA A 83 -3.34 8.61 2.79
C ALA A 83 -4.38 9.39 1.96
N ARG A 84 -4.10 9.62 0.67
CA ARG A 84 -5.04 10.32 -0.23
C ARG A 84 -6.32 9.54 -0.50
N THR A 85 -6.26 8.20 -0.54
CA THR A 85 -7.46 7.36 -0.73
C THR A 85 -8.34 7.28 0.51
N GLU A 86 -7.79 7.55 1.69
CA GLU A 86 -8.53 7.56 2.96
C GLU A 86 -9.26 8.89 3.20
N ILE A 87 -9.03 9.90 2.36
CA ILE A 87 -9.67 11.22 2.46
C ILE A 87 -11.01 11.19 1.73
N ASP A 88 -12.09 11.36 2.48
CA ASP A 88 -13.43 11.52 1.90
C ASP A 88 -13.59 12.96 1.37
N SER A 89 -13.55 13.13 0.06
CA SER A 89 -13.65 14.44 -0.60
C SER A 89 -14.98 15.17 -0.36
N LYS A 90 -16.00 14.50 0.19
CA LYS A 90 -17.28 15.11 0.54
C LYS A 90 -17.29 15.73 1.94
N SER A 91 -16.51 15.18 2.87
CA SER A 91 -16.48 15.61 4.27
C SER A 91 -15.14 16.19 4.68
N GLN A 92 -14.09 16.04 3.85
CA GLN A 92 -12.73 16.40 4.20
C GLN A 92 -12.02 17.17 3.08
N ARG A 93 -11.31 18.24 3.45
CA ARG A 93 -10.48 19.04 2.53
C ARG A 93 -9.01 18.89 2.88
N VAL A 94 -8.18 18.68 1.86
CA VAL A 94 -6.71 18.65 2.00
C VAL A 94 -6.10 19.97 1.58
N GLN A 95 -5.27 20.56 2.44
CA GLN A 95 -4.49 21.75 2.12
C GLN A 95 -3.00 21.46 2.29
N LYS A 96 -2.21 21.74 1.25
CA LYS A 96 -0.75 21.69 1.34
C LYS A 96 -0.25 22.93 2.09
N LEU A 97 0.62 22.74 3.08
CA LEU A 97 1.19 23.87 3.81
C LEU A 97 2.34 24.52 2.99
N PRO A 98 2.41 25.87 2.92
CA PRO A 98 3.31 26.59 2.01
C PRO A 98 4.81 26.42 2.30
N TYR A 99 5.17 26.02 3.52
CA TYR A 99 6.57 25.88 3.95
C TYR A 99 6.90 24.49 4.49
N CYS A 100 6.03 23.51 4.26
CA CYS A 100 6.32 22.15 4.66
C CYS A 100 5.80 21.11 3.67
N THR A 101 6.35 19.91 3.78
CA THR A 101 5.87 18.70 3.15
C THR A 101 4.60 18.14 3.80
N TYR A 102 4.08 18.81 4.85
CA TYR A 102 2.83 18.49 5.52
C TYR A 102 1.58 18.81 4.68
N TYR A 103 0.52 18.07 4.98
CA TYR A 103 -0.84 18.34 4.53
C TYR A 103 -1.75 18.45 5.75
N GLU A 104 -2.67 19.39 5.69
CA GLU A 104 -3.72 19.58 6.68
C GLU A 104 -5.02 18.99 6.13
N ILE A 105 -5.67 18.12 6.89
CA ILE A 105 -6.98 17.58 6.56
C ILE A 105 -8.02 18.25 7.46
N TRP A 106 -8.94 18.96 6.83
CA TRP A 106 -10.04 19.67 7.47
C TRP A 106 -11.30 18.84 7.38
N ASP A 107 -11.87 18.43 8.51
CA ASP A 107 -13.23 17.90 8.53
C ASP A 107 -14.22 19.06 8.44
N ILE A 108 -14.94 19.12 7.33
CA ILE A 108 -15.89 20.18 6.98
C ILE A 108 -17.12 20.15 7.92
N ASN A 109 -17.46 18.98 8.46
CA ASN A 109 -18.68 18.79 9.26
C ASN A 109 -18.47 19.13 10.74
N ASN A 110 -17.28 18.85 11.28
CA ASN A 110 -17.00 19.01 12.71
C ASN A 110 -16.01 20.12 13.04
N ASN A 111 -15.51 20.85 12.04
CA ASN A 111 -14.53 21.93 12.18
C ASN A 111 -13.25 21.49 12.96
N SER A 112 -12.96 20.18 12.93
CA SER A 112 -11.79 19.55 13.53
C SER A 112 -10.69 19.39 12.48
N HIS A 113 -9.44 19.63 12.89
CA HIS A 113 -8.27 19.50 12.03
C HIS A 113 -7.40 18.34 12.50
N ILE A 114 -6.92 17.52 11.57
CA ILE A 114 -5.92 16.48 11.84
C ILE A 114 -4.67 16.83 11.04
N PHE A 115 -3.55 16.99 11.74
CA PHE A 115 -2.23 17.20 11.12
C PHE A 115 -1.66 15.84 10.70
N TYR A 116 -1.29 15.68 9.43
CA TYR A 116 -0.61 14.47 8.98
C TYR A 116 0.91 14.69 8.89
N CYS A 117 1.66 13.89 9.66
CA CYS A 117 3.13 13.88 9.73
C CYS A 117 3.78 13.18 8.52
N GLN A 118 4.89 13.72 8.01
CA GLN A 118 5.77 13.02 7.09
C GLN A 118 6.88 12.30 7.88
N GLY A 119 6.68 11.01 8.15
CA GLY A 119 7.70 10.12 8.74
C GLY A 119 7.20 9.36 9.97
N ASP A 120 6.85 8.09 9.77
CA ASP A 120 6.86 6.97 10.73
C ASP A 120 6.36 7.13 12.18
N SER A 121 5.46 8.07 12.50
CA SER A 121 4.46 7.88 13.57
C SER A 121 3.57 9.10 13.75
N LEU A 122 2.29 8.85 14.00
CA LEU A 122 1.45 9.71 14.82
C LEU A 122 1.83 9.42 16.28
N ARG A 123 2.22 10.43 17.04
CA ARG A 123 2.16 10.43 18.50
C ARG A 123 1.32 11.61 18.94
#